data_AF-A0A0B6Z1D0-F1
#
_entry.id   AF-A0A0B6Z1D0-F1
#
_cell.length_a   1.000
_cell.length_b   1.000
_cell.length_c   1.000
_cell.angle_alpha   90.00
_cell.angle_beta   90.00
_cell.angle_gamma   90.00
#
_symmetry.space_group_name_H-M   'P 1'
#
loop_
_entity.id
_entity.type
_entity.pdbx_description
1 polymer ?
#
loop_
_entity_poly.entity_id
_entity_poly.type
_entity_poly.pdbx_seq_one_letter_code
_entity_poly.pdbx_strand_id
1 'polypeptide(L)'
;MAYSLLDGKLYCFCCRLFAKDDKAPGTSAFVTGFEAWWKLNPKIAEHEQSKDHLSCLEKWKTLASGLQLQTAIDAATISLMEKEKKKFRDILHRVLDVIL
;
A
#
# COMPACT_ATOMS: atom_id res chain seq x y z
N MET A 1 2.35 8.53 -5.77
CA MET A 1 1.39 9.40 -5.05
C MET A 1 -0.02 9.06 -5.47
N ALA A 2 -1.01 9.39 -4.64
CA ALA A 2 -2.42 9.10 -4.88
C ALA A 2 -3.25 10.38 -4.65
N TYR A 3 -4.14 10.69 -5.59
CA TYR A 3 -5.06 11.82 -5.49
C TYR A 3 -6.42 11.33 -4.99
N SER A 4 -6.95 11.97 -3.95
CA SER A 4 -8.31 11.70 -3.48
C SER A 4 -9.27 12.67 -4.13
N LEU A 5 -10.20 12.16 -4.95
CA LEU A 5 -11.26 12.97 -5.56
C LEU A 5 -12.25 13.53 -4.52
N LEU A 6 -12.41 12.84 -3.39
CA LEU A 6 -13.32 13.24 -2.31
C LEU A 6 -12.77 14.39 -1.49
N ASP A 7 -11.48 14.34 -1.16
CA ASP A 7 -10.82 15.36 -0.33
C ASP A 7 -10.19 16.47 -1.17
N GLY A 8 -10.03 16.25 -2.49
CA GLY A 8 -9.33 17.17 -3.39
C GLY A 8 -7.83 17.27 -3.12
N LYS A 9 -7.25 16.33 -2.37
CA LYS A 9 -5.87 16.37 -1.85
C LYS A 9 -5.01 15.26 -2.42
N LEU A 10 -3.70 15.54 -2.48
CA LEU A 10 -2.68 14.59 -2.86
C LEU A 10 -2.01 13.97 -1.65
N TYR A 11 -1.82 12.66 -1.71
CA TYR A 11 -1.21 11.87 -0.65
C TYR A 11 -0.03 11.07 -1.18
N CYS A 12 0.98 10.90 -0.33
CA CYS A 12 2.04 9.94 -0.58
C CYS A 12 1.64 8.59 0.02
N PHE A 13 1.52 7.58 -0.84
CA PHE A 13 1.02 6.26 -0.48
C PHE A 13 1.86 5.58 0.62
N CYS A 14 3.18 5.50 0.44
CA CYS A 14 4.05 4.88 1.43
C CYS A 14 4.08 5.67 2.75
N CYS A 15 4.13 7.00 2.69
CA CYS A 15 4.13 7.82 3.91
C CYS A 15 2.79 7.73 4.65
N ARG A 16 1.65 7.73 3.96
CA ARG A 16 0.33 7.56 4.57
C ARG A 16 0.18 6.24 5.33
N LEU A 17 0.85 5.18 4.87
CA LEU A 17 0.77 3.85 5.49
C LEU A 17 1.78 3.65 6.63
N PHE A 18 2.94 4.31 6.57
CA PHE A 18 4.08 4.01 7.45
C PHE A 18 4.62 5.21 8.24
N ALA A 19 4.00 6.38 8.12
CA ALA A 19 4.35 7.55 8.92
C ALA A 19 4.15 7.26 10.42
N LYS A 20 5.03 7.86 11.25
CA LYS A 20 4.89 7.82 12.70
C LYS A 20 3.90 8.91 13.10
N ASP A 21 2.67 8.49 13.36
CA ASP A 21 1.55 9.31 13.84
C ASP A 21 1.19 10.50 12.93
N ASP A 22 0.00 10.42 12.32
CA ASP A 22 -0.50 11.42 11.37
C ASP A 22 -0.70 12.81 12.00
N LYS A 23 -0.67 12.90 13.34
CA LYS A 23 -0.89 14.13 14.11
C LYS A 23 0.36 14.67 14.80
N ALA A 24 1.52 14.04 14.62
CA ALA A 24 2.75 14.52 15.22
C ALA A 24 3.21 15.86 14.58
N PRO A 25 3.71 16.82 15.38
CA PRO A 25 4.30 18.03 14.85
C PRO A 25 5.54 17.67 14.01
N GLY A 26 5.53 18.04 12.73
CA GLY A 26 6.59 17.73 11.77
C GLY A 26 6.23 16.67 10.71
N THR A 27 5.04 16.07 10.79
CA THR A 27 4.56 15.12 9.78
C THR A 27 4.36 15.83 8.42
N SER A 28 4.86 15.20 7.35
CA SER A 28 4.81 15.77 6.00
C SER A 28 3.37 16.03 5.55
N ALA A 29 3.13 17.16 4.86
CA ALA A 29 1.80 17.50 4.30
C ALA A 29 1.27 16.43 3.33
N PHE A 30 2.14 15.59 2.76
CA PHE A 30 1.74 14.47 1.91
C PHE A 30 1.14 13.28 2.70
N VAL A 31 1.22 13.29 4.03
CA VAL A 31 0.55 12.32 4.92
C VAL A 31 -0.85 12.80 5.26
N THR A 32 -1.00 14.06 5.67
CA THR A 32 -2.27 14.66 6.09
C THR A 32 -3.15 15.10 4.91
N GLY A 33 -2.53 15.42 3.77
CA GLY A 33 -3.18 15.77 2.51
C GLY A 33 -2.67 17.09 1.97
N PHE A 34 -2.04 17.03 0.80
CA PHE A 34 -1.51 18.19 0.11
C PHE A 34 -2.57 18.81 -0.81
N GLU A 35 -3.09 19.96 -0.42
CA GLU A 35 -4.19 20.67 -1.11
C GLU A 35 -3.75 21.32 -2.42
N ALA A 36 -2.57 21.93 -2.44
CA ALA A 36 -2.07 22.70 -3.58
C ALA A 36 -1.40 21.81 -4.64
N TRP A 37 -2.07 20.76 -5.08
CA TRP A 37 -1.53 19.80 -6.07
C TRP A 37 -1.13 20.47 -7.39
N TRP A 38 -1.68 21.63 -7.73
CA TRP A 38 -1.26 22.43 -8.89
C TRP A 38 0.10 23.13 -8.71
N LYS A 39 0.66 23.18 -7.49
CA LYS A 39 1.99 23.70 -7.14
C LYS A 39 2.88 22.62 -6.51
N LEU A 40 2.96 21.48 -7.18
CA LEU A 40 3.75 20.34 -6.71
C LEU A 40 5.26 20.54 -6.82
N ASN A 41 5.74 21.27 -7.82
CA ASN A 41 7.17 21.56 -7.97
C ASN A 41 7.53 22.84 -7.18
N PRO A 42 8.60 22.85 -6.35
CA PRO A 42 9.57 21.77 -6.08
C PRO A 42 9.21 20.88 -4.87
N LYS A 43 8.06 21.10 -4.23
CA LYS A 43 7.63 20.44 -2.98
C LYS A 43 7.62 18.91 -3.04
N ILE A 44 7.31 18.34 -4.19
CA ILE A 44 7.36 16.90 -4.44
C ILE A 44 8.79 16.35 -4.36
N ALA A 45 9.75 17.03 -5.00
CA ALA A 45 11.14 16.61 -5.03
C ALA A 45 11.76 16.72 -3.64
N GLU A 46 11.43 17.79 -2.90
CA GLU A 46 11.80 17.96 -1.49
C GLU A 46 11.25 16.84 -0.61
N HIS A 47 10.00 16.41 -0.85
CA HIS A 47 9.38 15.30 -0.12
C HIS A 47 10.03 13.95 -0.46
N GLU A 48 10.22 13.63 -1.74
CA GLU A 48 10.81 12.36 -2.18
C GLU A 48 12.27 12.18 -1.68
N GLN A 49 12.98 13.30 -1.48
CA GLN A 49 14.34 13.30 -0.91
C GLN A 49 14.36 13.31 0.63
N SER A 50 13.21 13.50 1.29
CA SER A 50 13.15 13.52 2.75
C SER A 50 13.49 12.16 3.35
N LYS A 51 14.22 12.16 4.46
CA LYS A 51 14.55 10.95 5.23
C LYS A 51 13.31 10.20 5.70
N ASP A 52 12.24 10.92 6.02
CA ASP A 52 10.97 10.32 6.43
C ASP A 52 10.33 9.54 5.29
N HIS A 53 10.36 10.09 4.08
CA HIS A 53 9.88 9.42 2.88
C HIS A 53 10.69 8.17 2.61
N LEU A 54 12.03 8.27 2.63
CA LEU A 54 12.92 7.14 2.38
C LEU A 54 12.70 6.00 3.38
N SER A 55 12.54 6.31 4.67
CA SER A 55 12.23 5.30 5.69
C SER A 55 10.88 4.63 5.46
N CYS A 56 9.84 5.40 5.12
CA CYS A 56 8.52 4.85 4.79
C CYS A 56 8.56 4.00 3.50
N LEU A 57 9.34 4.43 2.51
CA LEU A 57 9.53 3.72 1.26
C LEU A 57 10.28 2.40 1.47
N GLU A 58 11.29 2.38 2.33
CA GLU A 58 12.02 1.16 2.70
C GLU A 58 11.10 0.14 3.37
N LYS A 59 10.30 0.57 4.36
CA LYS A 59 9.29 -0.30 4.99
C LYS A 59 8.28 -0.83 3.99
N TRP A 60 7.81 0.03 3.09
CA TRP A 60 6.90 -0.40 2.03
C TRP A 60 7.56 -1.43 1.11
N LYS A 61 8.79 -1.19 0.65
CA LYS A 61 9.52 -2.16 -0.18
C LYS A 61 9.72 -3.50 0.53
N THR A 62 10.05 -3.48 1.81
CA THR A 62 10.17 -4.70 2.63
C THR A 62 8.84 -5.44 2.73
N LEU A 63 7.73 -4.73 2.96
CA LEU A 63 6.40 -5.33 2.96
C LEU A 63 6.02 -5.89 1.58
N ALA A 64 6.22 -5.11 0.52
CA ALA A 64 5.91 -5.51 -0.85
C ALA A 64 6.71 -6.76 -1.27
N SER A 65 8.00 -6.79 -0.94
CA SER A 65 8.87 -7.94 -1.16
C SER A 65 8.42 -9.15 -0.33
N GLY A 66 8.07 -8.95 0.95
CA GLY A 66 7.55 -10.01 1.81
C GLY A 66 6.21 -10.60 1.33
N LEU A 67 5.32 -9.76 0.79
CA LEU A 67 4.08 -10.18 0.16
C LEU A 67 4.33 -10.96 -1.14
N GLN A 68 5.33 -10.56 -1.94
CA GLN A 68 5.69 -11.27 -3.18
C GLN A 68 6.40 -12.60 -2.92
N LEU A 69 7.29 -12.67 -1.93
CA LEU A 69 8.06 -13.87 -1.62
C LEU A 69 7.35 -14.86 -0.67
N GLN A 70 6.17 -14.53 -0.12
CA GLN A 70 5.53 -15.31 0.95
C GLN A 70 6.49 -15.64 2.11
N THR A 71 7.41 -14.72 2.47
CA THR A 71 8.42 -14.95 3.52
C THR A 71 8.29 -14.04 4.73
N ALA A 72 7.36 -13.09 4.73
CA ALA A 72 6.98 -12.39 5.96
C ALA A 72 6.21 -13.34 6.90
N ILE A 73 6.04 -12.95 8.17
CA ILE A 73 5.38 -13.72 9.25
C ILE A 73 4.05 -14.38 8.82
N ASP A 74 3.37 -13.84 7.81
CA ASP A 74 2.15 -14.37 7.18
C ASP A 74 2.36 -15.42 6.07
N ALA A 75 3.56 -15.95 5.86
CA ALA A 75 3.86 -17.00 4.88
C ALA A 75 2.89 -18.19 4.98
N ALA A 76 2.65 -18.64 6.22
CA ALA A 76 1.72 -19.70 6.52
C ALA A 76 0.26 -19.28 6.25
N THR A 77 -0.09 -18.05 6.61
CA THR A 77 -1.43 -17.46 6.42
C THR A 77 -1.78 -17.33 4.94
N ILE A 78 -0.87 -16.79 4.12
CA ILE A 78 -1.04 -16.62 2.66
C ILE A 78 -1.11 -17.99 1.99
N SER A 79 -0.27 -18.94 2.40
CA SER A 79 -0.33 -20.33 1.92
C SER A 79 -1.69 -20.99 2.23
N LEU A 80 -2.25 -20.73 3.40
CA LEU A 80 -3.56 -21.22 3.78
C LEU A 80 -4.67 -20.61 2.89
N MET A 81 -4.64 -19.29 2.69
CA MET A 81 -5.60 -18.60 1.83
C MET A 81 -5.55 -19.08 0.38
N GLU A 82 -4.37 -19.27 -0.19
CA GLU A 82 -4.23 -19.81 -1.56
C GLU A 82 -4.72 -21.27 -1.65
N LYS A 83 -4.51 -22.10 -0.61
CA LYS A 83 -5.08 -23.45 -0.56
C LYS A 83 -6.60 -23.43 -0.52
N GLU A 84 -7.21 -22.54 0.27
CA GLU A 84 -8.67 -22.39 0.32
C GLU A 84 -9.23 -21.91 -1.01
N LYS A 85 -8.60 -20.90 -1.62
CA LYS A 85 -8.97 -20.39 -2.94
C LYS A 85 -8.89 -21.48 -4.01
N LYS A 86 -7.85 -22.31 -3.98
CA LYS A 86 -7.72 -23.46 -4.89
C LYS A 86 -8.84 -24.48 -4.67
N LYS A 87 -9.13 -24.85 -3.42
CA LYS A 87 -10.25 -25.75 -3.09
C LYS A 87 -11.58 -25.23 -3.62
N PHE A 88 -11.89 -23.95 -3.41
CA PHE A 88 -13.12 -23.35 -3.93
C PHE A 88 -13.16 -23.34 -5.46
N ARG A 89 -12.04 -23.07 -6.14
CA ARG A 89 -11.96 -23.17 -7.61
C ARG A 89 -12.20 -24.59 -8.11
N ASP A 90 -11.58 -25.60 -7.48
CA ASP A 90 -11.77 -27.01 -7.83
C ASP A 90 -13.23 -27.45 -7.64
N ILE A 91 -13.87 -27.02 -6.55
CA ILE A 91 -15.29 -27.30 -6.30
C ILE A 91 -16.15 -26.65 -7.38
N LEU A 92 -15.94 -25.36 -7.68
CA LEU A 92 -16.69 -24.64 -8.71
C LEU A 92 -16.50 -25.27 -10.10
N HIS A 93 -15.28 -25.72 -10.41
CA HIS A 93 -15.00 -26.40 -11.68
C HIS A 93 -15.76 -27.72 -11.78
N ARG A 94 -15.75 -28.55 -10.72
CA ARG A 94 -16.52 -29.80 -10.68
C ARG A 94 -18.02 -29.57 -10.79
N VAL A 95 -18.55 -28.53 -10.14
CA VAL A 95 -19.97 -28.17 -10.25
C VAL A 95 -20.30 -27.76 -11.68
N LEU A 96 -19.44 -26.98 -12.32
CA LEU A 96 -19.60 -26.59 -13.72
C LEU A 96 -19.56 -27.81 -14.66
N ASP A 97 -18.59 -28.72 -14.47
CA ASP A 97 -18.45 -29.97 -15.24
C ASP A 97 -19.64 -30.93 -15.08
N VAL A 98 -20.41 -30.83 -13.99
CA VAL A 98 -21.62 -31.64 -13.77
C VAL A 98 -22.86 -31.01 -14.40
N ILE A 99 -22.87 -29.69 -14.56
CA ILE A 99 -24.01 -28.94 -15.13
C ILE A 99 -23.91 -28.88 -16.66
N LEU A 100 -22.69 -28.80 -17.21
CA LEU A 100 -22.41 -28.85 -18.65
C LEU A 100 -22.37 -30.29 -19.18
#